data_AF-A0A2E5P7X1-F1
#
_entry.id   AF-A0A2E5P7X1-F1
#
_cell.length_a   1.000
_cell.length_b   1.000
_cell.length_c   1.000
_cell.angle_alpha   90.00
_cell.angle_beta   90.00
_cell.angle_gamma   90.00
#
_symmetry.space_group_name_H-M   'P 1'
#
loop_
_entity.id
_entity.type
_entity.pdbx_description
1 polymer ?
#
loop_
_entity_poly.entity_id
_entity_poly.type
_entity_poly.pdbx_seq_one_letter_code
_entity_poly.pdbx_strand_id
1 'polypeptide(L)' 'MNHDIVPGTYVLHPTEHEWGLGQVQSVDGSRITVNFENVGKYLINADVIDLKAVNETEIDD' A
#
# COMPACT_ATOMS: atom_id res chain seq x y z
N MET A 1 13.68 -2.00 5.16
CA MET A 1 13.13 -0.74 4.64
C MET A 1 12.93 -0.93 3.15
N ASN A 2 11.71 -1.27 2.72
CA ASN A 2 11.33 -1.24 1.30
C ASN A 2 11.39 0.22 0.86
N HIS A 3 12.50 0.61 0.22
CA HIS A 3 12.75 1.99 -0.21
C HIS A 3 11.96 2.35 -1.49
N ASP A 4 11.10 1.46 -1.97
CA ASP A 4 10.41 1.56 -3.26
C ASP A 4 8.91 1.90 -3.14
N ILE A 5 8.41 2.18 -1.93
CA ILE A 5 7.02 2.63 -1.73
C ILE A 5 6.96 4.15 -1.84
N VAL A 6 6.44 4.63 -2.97
CA VAL A 6 6.28 6.05 -3.31
C VAL A 6 4.84 6.33 -3.73
N PRO A 7 4.40 7.60 -3.82
CA PRO A 7 3.09 7.91 -4.39
C PRO A 7 2.91 7.27 -5.77
N GLY A 8 1.79 6.58 -5.97
CA GLY A 8 1.47 5.80 -7.17
C GLY A 8 1.77 4.30 -7.05
N THR A 9 2.63 3.87 -6.12
CA THR A 9 2.90 2.43 -5.88
C THR A 9 1.62 1.71 -5.46
N TYR A 10 1.37 0.55 -6.07
CA TYR A 10 0.31 -0.36 -5.64
C TYR A 10 0.82 -1.32 -4.57
N VAL A 11 -0.01 -1.55 -3.56
CA VAL A 11 0.34 -2.31 -2.36
C VAL A 11 -0.81 -3.18 -1.89
N LEU A 12 -0.49 -4.24 -1.16
CA LEU A 12 -1.44 -5.05 -0.40
C LEU A 12 -1.13 -4.98 1.09
N HIS A 13 -2.19 -4.96 1.91
CA HIS A 13 -2.04 -5.10 3.35
C HIS A 13 -1.69 -6.55 3.70
N PRO A 14 -0.65 -6.82 4.51
CA PRO A 14 -0.16 -8.19 4.74
C PRO A 14 -1.13 -9.10 5.49
N THR A 15 -2.06 -8.52 6.26
CA THR A 15 -3.06 -9.27 7.06
C THR A 15 -4.50 -9.00 6.65
N GLU A 16 -4.77 -7.90 5.95
CA GLU A 16 -6.12 -7.41 5.66
C GLU A 16 -6.43 -7.60 4.17
N HIS A 17 -6.43 -8.86 3.73
CA HIS A 17 -6.59 -9.21 2.33
C HIS A 17 -7.91 -8.70 1.73
N GLU A 18 -8.97 -8.59 2.55
CA GLU A 18 -10.29 -8.10 2.13
C GLU A 18 -10.30 -6.60 1.79
N TRP A 19 -9.28 -5.83 2.17
CA TRP A 19 -9.19 -4.41 1.83
C TRP A 19 -8.97 -4.18 0.33
N GLY A 20 -8.49 -5.21 -0.38
CA GLY A 20 -8.22 -5.15 -1.80
C GLY A 20 -6.90 -4.44 -2.12
N LEU A 21 -6.72 -4.07 -3.38
CA LEU A 21 -5.53 -3.36 -3.82
C LEU A 21 -5.52 -1.96 -3.23
N GLY A 22 -4.36 -1.53 -2.75
CA GLY A 22 -4.13 -0.19 -2.25
C GLY A 22 -3.25 0.61 -3.19
N GLN A 23 -3.60 1.87 -3.48
CA GLN A 23 -2.68 2.79 -4.13
C GLN A 23 -2.15 3.81 -3.11
N VAL A 24 -0.83 3.94 -3.05
CA VAL A 24 -0.16 4.91 -2.18
C VAL A 24 -0.43 6.32 -2.71
N GLN A 25 -0.97 7.19 -1.86
CA GLN A 25 -1.29 8.58 -2.17
C GLN A 25 -0.20 9.55 -1.69
N SER A 26 0.41 9.26 -0.55
CA SER A 26 1.50 10.06 0.02
C SER A 26 2.40 9.24 0.95
N VAL A 27 3.64 9.67 1.08
CA VAL A 27 4.64 9.08 1.99
C VAL A 27 5.30 10.23 2.75
N ASP A 28 5.18 10.20 4.08
CA ASP A 28 5.82 11.15 5.00
C ASP A 28 6.61 10.36 6.05
N GLY A 29 7.88 10.08 5.76
CA GLY A 29 8.69 9.16 6.55
C GLY A 29 8.07 7.77 6.59
N SER A 30 7.75 7.27 7.79
CA SER A 30 7.06 5.99 7.98
C SER A 30 5.53 6.08 7.88
N ARG A 31 4.96 7.27 7.70
CA ARG A 31 3.51 7.48 7.58
C ARG A 31 3.11 7.42 6.10
N ILE A 32 2.44 6.35 5.71
CA ILE A 32 2.05 6.10 4.32
C ILE A 32 0.53 6.20 4.21
N THR A 33 0.04 7.13 3.40
CA THR A 33 -1.40 7.20 3.10
C THR A 33 -1.69 6.31 1.90
N VAL A 34 -2.60 5.35 2.05
CA VAL A 34 -3.00 4.41 1.00
C VAL A 34 -4.51 4.49 0.83
N ASN A 35 -4.98 4.49 -0.41
CA ASN A 35 -6.39 4.30 -0.72
C ASN A 35 -6.61 2.86 -1.20
N PHE A 36 -7.28 2.06 -0.38
CA PHE A 36 -7.64 0.68 -0.66
C PHE A 36 -9.02 0.61 -1.32
N GLU A 37 -9.19 -0.29 -2.28
CA GLU A 37 -10.41 -0.41 -3.09
C GLU A 37 -11.68 -0.64 -2.27
N ASN A 38 -11.63 -1.51 -1.25
CA ASN A 38 -12.84 -1.96 -0.55
C ASN A 38 -13.15 -1.18 0.72
N VAL A 39 -12.14 -0.52 1.30
CA VAL A 39 -12.28 0.16 2.60
C VAL A 39 -11.95 1.65 2.54
N GLY A 40 -11.45 2.14 1.40
CA GLY A 40 -11.08 3.53 1.20
C GLY A 40 -9.73 3.89 1.81
N LYS A 41 -9.62 5.12 2.30
CA LYS A 41 -8.33 5.73 2.66
C LYS A 41 -7.90 5.42 4.08
N TYR A 42 -6.69 4.89 4.22
CA TYR A 42 -6.05 4.60 5.50
C TYR A 42 -4.65 5.22 5.58
N LEU A 43 -4.26 5.55 6.80
CA LEU A 43 -2.89 5.92 7.12
C LEU A 43 -2.20 4.72 7.79
N ILE A 44 -1.13 4.26 7.18
CA ILE A 44 -0.35 3.09 7.60
C ILE A 44 0.97 3.57 8.21
N ASN A 45 1.37 2.92 9.30
CA ASN A 45 2.69 3.12 9.89
C ASN A 45 3.65 2.01 9.42
N ALA A 46 4.58 2.35 8.54
CA ALA A 46 5.56 1.45 7.94
C ALA A 46 6.60 0.91 8.94
N ASP A 47 6.73 1.53 10.12
CA ASP A 47 7.57 0.98 11.20
C ASP A 47 6.93 -0.25 11.87
N VAL A 48 5.62 -0.45 11.67
CA VAL A 48 4.82 -1.51 12.29
C VAL A 48 4.29 -2.48 11.25
N ILE A 49 3.89 -1.98 10.08
CA ILE A 49 3.23 -2.74 9.03
C ILE A 49 4.07 -2.66 7.76
N ASP A 50 4.60 -3.79 7.31
CA ASP A 50 5.33 -3.89 6.05
C ASP A 50 4.35 -4.17 4.89
N LEU A 51 4.00 -3.12 4.15
CA LEU A 51 3.14 -3.22 2.98
C LEU A 51 3.85 -3.99 1.85
N LYS A 52 3.11 -4.87 1.18
CA LYS A 52 3.64 -5.65 0.06
C LYS A 52 3.42 -4.88 -1.23
N ALA A 53 4.48 -4.36 -1.85
CA ALA A 53 4.39 -3.76 -3.17
C ALA A 53 3.99 -4.80 -4.22
N VAL A 54 3.09 -4.41 -5.13
CA VAL A 54 2.63 -5.23 -6.25
C VAL A 54 3.24 -4.67 -7.53
N ASN A 55 3.85 -5.53 -8.34
CA ASN A 55 4.37 -5.13 -9.65
C ASN A 55 3.22 -5.10 -10.66
N GLU A 56 3.23 -4.11 -11.56
CA GLU A 56 2.20 -3.90 -12.60
C GLU A 56 1.93 -5.14 -13.47
N THR A 57 2.87 -6.08 -13.56
CA THR A 57 2.72 -7.32 -14.32
C THR A 57 1.71 -8.31 -13.71
N GLU A 58 1.24 -8.10 -12.48
CA GLU A 58 0.24 -8.95 -11.79
C GLU A 58 -1.14 -8.29 -11.66
N ILE A 59 -1.35 -7.10 -12.25
CA ILE A 59 -2.61 -6.36 -12.17
C ILE A 59 -3.55 -6.68 -13.37
N ASP A 60 -3.05 -7.39 -14.39
CA ASP A 60 -3.71 -7.55 -15.70
C ASP A 60 -4.12 -9.01 -16.06
N ASP A 61 -4.36 -9.88 -15.06
CA ASP A 61 -4.97 -11.22 -15.28
C ASP A 61 -6.30 -11.39 -14.52
#